data_AF-A0A973HKX0-F1
#
_entry.id   AF-A0A973HKX0-F1
#
_cell.length_a   1.000
_cell.length_b   1.000
_cell.length_c   1.000
_cell.angle_alpha   90.00
_cell.angle_beta   90.00
_cell.angle_gamma   90.00
#
_symmetry.space_group_name_H-M   'P 1'
#
loop_
_entity.id
_entity.type
_entity.pdbx_description
1 polymer ?
#
loop_
_entity_poly.entity_id
_entity_poly.type
_entity_poly.pdbx_seq_one_letter_code
_entity_poly.pdbx_strand_id
1 'polypeptide(L)'
;MAMTLQQIATAIQAELHGDGSIEISSINSMQNAQPGSITFLSDSKYSAQLATVAASAVIVKPDDLAACNTNALVMKNPYVGFALVAQLLDTTPAPATDIAPSAVIAEDVVLGDNVAIGANAVIETGVTLADNVIIGAGCFIGKNSRIGQNTKLWANVTIYHDITIGSDCLFQSGSVIGADGFGYANDGGRWIKIPQLGRVIIGDRVEIGACTTIDRGALDNTIISDGVILDNQCQVGHNVEIGENTAISGGTLLAGSLKLGKQCMIGGGSVINGHMEITDNVNITGMSMVMRPIDKAGLYSSGIPAQANREWRRQTARVMKIDDMHKRLSKLEKAK
;
A
#
# COMPACT_ATOMS: atom_id res chain seq x y z
N MET A 1 22.19 3.15 13.95
CA MET A 1 22.82 4.03 14.97
C MET A 1 22.16 3.71 16.31
N ALA A 2 22.88 3.77 17.44
CA ALA A 2 22.27 3.56 18.75
C ALA A 2 21.71 4.87 19.32
N MET A 3 20.58 4.80 20.01
CA MET A 3 19.91 5.92 20.69
C MET A 3 19.65 5.55 22.14
N THR A 4 19.62 6.53 23.04
CA THR A 4 19.21 6.25 24.42
C THR A 4 17.70 6.00 24.48
N LEU A 5 17.26 5.17 25.42
CA LEU A 5 15.83 4.91 25.59
C LEU A 5 15.05 6.20 25.90
N GLN A 6 15.65 7.16 26.60
CA GLN A 6 15.06 8.47 26.84
C GLN A 6 14.82 9.26 25.54
N GLN A 7 15.78 9.24 24.60
CA GLN A 7 15.62 9.89 23.29
C GLN A 7 14.47 9.25 22.50
N ILE A 8 14.39 7.91 22.51
CA ILE A 8 13.31 7.17 21.87
C ILE A 8 11.97 7.52 22.52
N ALA A 9 11.87 7.49 23.84
CA ALA A 9 10.66 7.83 24.59
C ALA A 9 10.14 9.22 24.22
N THR A 10 11.02 10.22 24.17
CA THR A 10 10.67 11.59 23.79
C THR A 10 10.22 11.66 22.33
N ALA A 11 10.92 11.00 21.40
CA ALA A 11 10.59 11.04 19.98
C ALA A 11 9.22 10.40 19.66
N ILE A 12 8.87 9.31 20.33
CA ILE A 12 7.59 8.61 20.12
C ILE A 12 6.48 9.05 21.09
N GLN A 13 6.76 10.02 21.97
CA GLN A 13 5.86 10.51 23.02
C GLN A 13 5.34 9.40 23.96
N ALA A 14 6.23 8.49 24.36
CA ALA A 14 5.92 7.43 25.32
C ALA A 14 6.33 7.83 26.75
N GLU A 15 5.60 7.31 27.74
CA GLU A 15 6.01 7.38 29.14
C GLU A 15 7.08 6.33 29.42
N LEU A 16 8.23 6.77 29.95
CA LEU A 16 9.36 5.91 30.27
C LEU A 16 9.26 5.37 31.70
N HIS A 17 9.39 4.06 31.87
CA HIS A 17 9.62 3.41 33.16
C HIS A 17 10.92 2.60 33.14
N GLY A 18 11.81 2.88 34.09
CA GLY A 18 13.12 2.26 34.20
C GLY A 18 14.26 3.22 33.90
N ASP A 19 15.38 2.68 33.42
CA ASP A 19 16.60 3.43 33.11
C ASP A 19 16.55 4.01 31.69
N GLY A 20 16.47 5.34 31.58
CA GLY A 20 16.46 6.05 30.29
C GLY A 20 17.81 6.17 29.61
N SER A 21 18.91 5.83 30.31
CA SER A 21 20.27 5.94 29.78
C SER A 21 20.69 4.75 28.93
N ILE A 22 19.93 3.65 28.96
CA ILE A 22 20.28 2.45 28.19
C ILE A 22 20.30 2.75 26.69
N GLU A 23 21.27 2.16 26.00
CA GLU A 23 21.38 2.29 24.56
C GLU A 23 20.56 1.21 23.86
N ILE A 24 19.76 1.65 22.90
CA ILE A 24 18.98 0.81 22.00
C ILE A 24 19.55 0.98 20.59
N SER A 25 19.94 -0.12 19.99
CA SER A 25 20.59 -0.16 18.67
C SER A 25 19.78 -0.89 17.61
N SER A 26 18.74 -1.62 18.02
CA SER A 26 17.92 -2.43 17.12
C SER A 26 16.51 -2.64 17.67
N ILE A 27 15.60 -3.02 16.78
CA ILE A 27 14.25 -3.45 17.10
C ILE A 27 14.11 -4.94 16.74
N ASN A 28 13.51 -5.74 17.61
CA ASN A 28 13.39 -7.20 17.42
C ASN A 28 12.01 -7.71 17.87
N SER A 29 11.63 -8.91 17.40
CA SER A 29 10.48 -9.62 17.94
C SER A 29 10.75 -10.09 19.38
N MET A 30 9.70 -10.27 20.18
CA MET A 30 9.85 -10.74 21.56
C MET A 30 10.64 -12.06 21.68
N GLN A 31 10.52 -12.96 20.70
CA GLN A 31 11.21 -14.25 20.72
C GLN A 31 12.72 -14.13 20.48
N ASN A 32 13.15 -13.15 19.68
CA ASN A 32 14.55 -13.00 19.25
C ASN A 32 15.24 -11.81 19.91
N ALA A 33 14.52 -11.01 20.71
CA ALA A 33 15.06 -9.84 21.35
C ALA A 33 16.25 -10.20 22.24
N GLN A 34 17.28 -9.35 22.18
CA GLN A 34 18.53 -9.47 22.93
C GLN A 34 18.79 -8.15 23.69
N PRO A 35 19.74 -8.14 24.64
CA PRO A 35 20.24 -6.90 25.20
C PRO A 35 20.67 -5.92 24.11
N GLY A 36 20.35 -4.63 24.28
CA GLY A 36 20.55 -3.58 23.29
C GLY A 36 19.43 -3.45 22.24
N SER A 37 18.38 -4.28 22.32
CA SER A 37 17.20 -4.18 21.46
C SER A 37 15.93 -3.78 22.22
N ILE A 38 15.00 -3.16 21.50
CA ILE A 38 13.64 -2.88 21.95
C ILE A 38 12.64 -3.78 21.20
N THR A 39 11.58 -4.20 21.87
CA THR A 39 10.44 -4.94 21.29
C THR A 39 9.13 -4.27 21.69
N PHE A 40 7.99 -4.81 21.27
CA PHE A 40 6.68 -4.32 21.66
C PHE A 40 5.72 -5.48 21.97
N LEU A 41 4.67 -5.17 22.72
CA LEU A 41 3.52 -6.04 22.96
C LEU A 41 2.24 -5.31 22.55
N SER A 42 1.61 -5.73 21.45
CA SER A 42 0.33 -5.18 21.00
C SER A 42 -0.88 -6.03 21.42
N ASP A 43 -0.71 -7.35 21.42
CA ASP A 43 -1.74 -8.33 21.78
C ASP A 43 -1.50 -8.89 23.18
N SER A 44 -2.39 -8.54 24.11
CA SER A 44 -2.27 -8.90 25.53
C SER A 44 -2.31 -10.42 25.77
N LYS A 45 -2.67 -11.26 24.79
CA LYS A 45 -2.54 -12.72 24.91
C LYS A 45 -1.10 -13.21 25.09
N TYR A 46 -0.11 -12.37 24.74
CA TYR A 46 1.31 -12.68 24.89
C TYR A 46 1.95 -12.01 26.11
N SER A 47 1.16 -11.39 27.01
CA SER A 47 1.67 -10.67 28.19
C SER A 47 2.56 -11.53 29.09
N ALA A 48 2.30 -12.84 29.19
CA ALA A 48 3.13 -13.78 29.95
C ALA A 48 4.58 -13.85 29.43
N GLN A 49 4.85 -13.49 28.17
CA GLN A 49 6.20 -13.45 27.61
C GLN A 49 7.01 -12.23 28.09
N LEU A 50 6.38 -11.19 28.64
CA LEU A 50 7.07 -10.01 29.18
C LEU A 50 8.00 -10.37 30.35
N ALA A 51 7.66 -11.40 31.11
CA ALA A 51 8.44 -11.79 32.28
C ALA A 51 9.81 -12.40 31.92
N THR A 52 9.94 -12.97 30.71
CA THR A 52 11.13 -13.72 30.26
C THR A 52 11.80 -13.09 29.04
N VAL A 53 11.34 -11.93 28.59
CA VAL A 53 11.89 -11.25 27.41
C VAL A 53 13.31 -10.73 27.69
N ALA A 54 14.23 -10.99 26.77
CA ALA A 54 15.63 -10.56 26.90
C ALA A 54 15.91 -9.17 26.30
N ALA A 55 14.87 -8.46 25.87
CA ALA A 55 14.98 -7.09 25.37
C ALA A 55 15.42 -6.12 26.47
N SER A 56 16.19 -5.10 26.09
CA SER A 56 16.54 -4.02 27.02
C SER A 56 15.37 -3.06 27.28
N ALA A 57 14.39 -3.01 26.38
CA ALA A 57 13.14 -2.29 26.60
C ALA A 57 11.95 -2.93 25.87
N VAL A 58 10.73 -2.67 26.34
CA VAL A 58 9.48 -3.10 25.68
C VAL A 58 8.48 -1.94 25.58
N ILE A 59 7.84 -1.79 24.43
CA ILE A 59 6.69 -0.91 24.26
C ILE A 59 5.42 -1.65 24.67
N VAL A 60 4.68 -1.14 25.65
CA VAL A 60 3.52 -1.83 26.26
C VAL A 60 2.34 -0.90 26.48
N LYS A 61 1.15 -1.48 26.69
CA LYS A 61 -0.02 -0.75 27.20
C LYS A 61 0.15 -0.48 28.70
N PRO A 62 -0.54 0.54 29.25
CA PRO A 62 -0.55 0.79 30.70
C PRO A 62 -0.89 -0.45 31.52
N ASP A 63 -1.86 -1.25 31.08
CA ASP A 63 -2.33 -2.45 31.80
C ASP A 63 -1.28 -3.58 31.85
N ASP A 64 -0.36 -3.61 30.89
CA ASP A 64 0.67 -4.65 30.78
C ASP A 64 1.98 -4.25 31.52
N LEU A 65 2.09 -3.01 32.00
CA LEU A 65 3.29 -2.48 32.66
C LEU A 65 3.69 -3.32 33.88
N ALA A 66 2.72 -3.75 34.70
CA ALA A 66 2.98 -4.52 35.91
C ALA A 66 3.61 -5.90 35.65
N ALA A 67 3.47 -6.43 34.42
CA ALA A 67 4.05 -7.69 33.99
C ALA A 67 5.43 -7.53 33.31
N CYS A 68 5.89 -6.29 33.08
CA CYS A 68 7.15 -5.99 32.43
C CYS A 68 8.30 -5.94 33.45
N ASN A 69 9.23 -6.90 33.33
CA ASN A 69 10.41 -7.00 34.22
C ASN A 69 11.64 -6.22 33.73
N THR A 70 11.52 -5.53 32.59
CA THR A 70 12.58 -4.71 31.98
C THR A 70 12.11 -3.26 31.82
N ASN A 71 12.91 -2.39 31.21
CA ASN A 71 12.51 -1.01 30.95
C ASN A 71 11.30 -0.96 30.00
N ALA A 72 10.38 -0.03 30.19
CA ALA A 72 9.15 0.05 29.44
C ALA A 72 8.92 1.44 28.84
N LEU A 73 8.39 1.46 27.61
CA LEU A 73 7.80 2.63 26.98
C LEU A 73 6.28 2.41 26.92
N VAL A 74 5.53 3.17 27.72
CA VAL A 74 4.10 2.99 27.88
C VAL A 74 3.36 3.89 26.89
N MET A 75 2.48 3.27 26.08
CA MET A 75 1.67 3.94 25.07
C MET A 75 0.27 3.32 24.97
N LYS A 76 -0.72 4.12 24.55
CA LYS A 76 -2.07 3.61 24.28
C LYS A 76 -2.10 2.59 23.13
N ASN A 77 -1.25 2.77 22.12
CA ASN A 77 -1.13 1.88 20.99
C ASN A 77 0.33 1.46 20.77
N PRO A 78 0.77 0.33 21.36
CA PRO A 78 2.15 -0.15 21.21
C PRO A 78 2.53 -0.48 19.77
N TYR A 79 1.57 -0.80 18.88
CA TYR A 79 1.87 -1.08 17.48
C TYR A 79 2.25 0.19 16.71
N VAL A 80 1.65 1.33 17.05
CA VAL A 80 2.10 2.64 16.55
C VAL A 80 3.48 2.98 17.12
N GLY A 81 3.71 2.74 18.41
CA GLY A 81 5.03 2.91 19.02
C GLY A 81 6.10 2.09 18.30
N PHE A 82 5.81 0.83 17.99
CA PHE A 82 6.68 -0.03 17.18
C PHE A 82 7.00 0.60 15.83
N ALA A 83 6.00 1.08 15.08
CA ALA A 83 6.21 1.69 13.77
C ALA A 83 7.13 2.93 13.86
N LEU A 84 6.91 3.79 14.85
CA LEU A 84 7.74 4.99 15.06
C LEU A 84 9.18 4.64 15.46
N VAL A 85 9.36 3.66 16.36
CA VAL A 85 10.71 3.20 16.74
C VAL A 85 11.43 2.54 15.56
N ALA A 86 10.71 1.77 14.74
CA ALA A 86 11.26 1.17 13.54
C ALA A 86 11.76 2.24 12.54
N GLN A 87 11.07 3.38 12.44
CA GLN A 87 11.52 4.54 11.64
C GLN A 87 12.77 5.21 12.22
N LEU A 88 12.85 5.39 13.55
CA LEU A 88 14.02 5.98 14.22
C LEU A 88 15.28 5.12 14.07
N LEU A 89 15.10 3.80 14.05
CA LEU A 89 16.18 2.81 13.95
C LEU A 89 16.30 2.22 12.55
N ASP A 90 15.71 2.86 11.54
CA ASP A 90 15.69 2.33 10.18
C ASP A 90 17.12 2.16 9.64
N THR A 91 17.39 0.97 9.12
CA THR A 91 18.68 0.61 8.49
C THR A 91 18.54 0.44 6.98
N THR A 92 17.35 0.69 6.44
CA THR A 92 17.05 0.61 5.02
C THR A 92 17.97 1.59 4.27
N PRO A 93 18.74 1.12 3.27
CA PRO A 93 19.58 2.01 2.50
C PRO A 93 18.73 2.96 1.66
N ALA A 94 19.29 4.11 1.30
CA ALA A 94 18.68 4.98 0.31
C ALA A 94 18.76 4.35 -1.11
N PRO A 95 17.78 4.57 -2.00
CA PRO A 95 17.85 4.09 -3.38
C PRO A 95 19.02 4.65 -4.19
N ALA A 96 19.50 5.85 -3.84
CA ALA A 96 20.67 6.53 -4.35
C ALA A 96 21.14 7.60 -3.33
N THR A 97 22.40 8.03 -3.42
CA THR A 97 22.97 9.07 -2.53
C THR A 97 23.39 10.34 -3.25
N ASP A 98 23.74 10.24 -4.54
CA ASP A 98 24.19 11.33 -5.39
C ASP A 98 23.63 11.14 -6.80
N ILE A 99 24.01 11.99 -7.76
CA ILE A 99 23.75 11.78 -9.18
C ILE A 99 24.85 10.87 -9.75
N ALA A 100 24.48 9.67 -10.16
CA ALA A 100 25.40 8.70 -10.74
C ALA A 100 25.93 9.17 -12.10
N PRO A 101 27.23 9.01 -12.42
CA PRO A 101 27.80 9.42 -13.71
C PRO A 101 27.19 8.73 -14.94
N SER A 102 26.52 7.59 -14.74
CA SER A 102 25.86 6.84 -15.82
C SER A 102 24.36 7.16 -15.96
N ALA A 103 23.82 8.05 -15.14
CA ALA A 103 22.46 8.56 -15.32
C ALA A 103 22.40 9.41 -16.60
N VAL A 104 21.32 9.23 -17.37
CA VAL A 104 21.07 10.01 -18.60
C VAL A 104 19.97 11.02 -18.28
N ILE A 105 20.34 12.29 -18.20
CA ILE A 105 19.44 13.38 -17.78
C ILE A 105 19.38 14.39 -18.92
N ALA A 106 18.17 14.74 -19.37
CA ALA A 106 17.99 15.80 -20.37
C ALA A 106 18.45 17.17 -19.84
N GLU A 107 18.89 18.05 -20.74
CA GLU A 107 19.52 19.35 -20.39
C GLU A 107 18.57 20.33 -19.68
N ASP A 108 17.27 20.20 -19.91
CA ASP A 108 16.22 21.11 -19.41
C ASP A 108 15.51 20.59 -18.15
N VAL A 109 16.00 19.51 -17.54
CA VAL A 109 15.46 18.98 -16.29
C VAL A 109 15.70 19.96 -15.15
N VAL A 110 14.63 20.24 -14.39
CA VAL A 110 14.71 21.06 -13.18
C VAL A 110 14.91 20.16 -11.97
N LEU A 111 16.04 20.34 -11.28
CA LEU A 111 16.39 19.61 -10.06
C LEU A 111 16.35 20.56 -8.85
N GLY A 112 15.68 20.14 -7.79
CA GLY A 112 15.72 20.79 -6.48
C GLY A 112 17.00 20.47 -5.72
N ASP A 113 17.04 20.89 -4.46
CA ASP A 113 18.18 20.67 -3.58
C ASP A 113 18.26 19.20 -3.14
N ASN A 114 19.49 18.68 -3.00
CA ASN A 114 19.76 17.33 -2.49
C ASN A 114 19.07 16.18 -3.26
N VAL A 115 18.82 16.35 -4.56
CA VAL A 115 18.30 15.28 -5.42
C VAL A 115 19.38 14.24 -5.68
N ALA A 116 19.02 12.95 -5.54
CA ALA A 116 19.89 11.82 -5.85
C ALA A 116 19.30 10.96 -6.98
N ILE A 117 20.15 10.55 -7.92
CA ILE A 117 19.74 9.83 -9.14
C ILE A 117 20.69 8.64 -9.35
N GLY A 118 20.14 7.43 -9.25
CA GLY A 118 20.89 6.19 -9.31
C GLY A 118 21.43 5.85 -10.70
N ALA A 119 22.32 4.86 -10.74
CA ALA A 119 23.00 4.42 -11.97
C ALA A 119 22.00 4.04 -13.08
N ASN A 120 22.28 4.49 -14.29
CA ASN A 120 21.51 4.18 -15.50
C ASN A 120 20.03 4.59 -15.44
N ALA A 121 19.64 5.48 -14.52
CA ALA A 121 18.34 6.10 -14.59
C ALA A 121 18.27 7.04 -15.81
N VAL A 122 17.08 7.17 -16.40
CA VAL A 122 16.82 8.02 -17.55
C VAL A 122 15.75 9.05 -17.18
N ILE A 123 16.11 10.33 -17.26
CA ILE A 123 15.23 11.47 -16.96
C ILE A 123 15.02 12.28 -18.24
N GLU A 124 13.78 12.29 -18.73
CA GLU A 124 13.39 12.96 -19.97
C GLU A 124 13.21 14.47 -19.84
N THR A 125 13.10 15.15 -20.98
CA THR A 125 12.89 16.60 -21.10
C THR A 125 11.64 17.10 -20.35
N GLY A 126 11.74 18.31 -19.81
CA GLY A 126 10.67 18.99 -19.09
C GLY A 126 10.35 18.41 -17.70
N VAL A 127 11.09 17.40 -17.23
CA VAL A 127 10.89 16.82 -15.89
C VAL A 127 11.27 17.81 -14.80
N THR A 128 10.51 17.81 -13.71
CA THR A 128 10.83 18.54 -12.47
C THR A 128 10.92 17.56 -11.30
N LEU A 129 12.07 17.52 -10.64
CA LEU A 129 12.28 16.80 -9.39
C LEU A 129 12.50 17.81 -8.28
N ALA A 130 11.61 17.83 -7.28
CA ALA A 130 11.72 18.74 -6.13
C ALA A 130 12.79 18.30 -5.12
N ASP A 131 12.93 19.06 -4.03
CA ASP A 131 13.97 18.84 -3.04
C ASP A 131 13.93 17.44 -2.42
N ASN A 132 15.12 16.87 -2.19
CA ASN A 132 15.34 15.56 -1.57
C ASN A 132 14.66 14.38 -2.29
N VAL A 133 14.26 14.55 -3.56
CA VAL A 133 13.79 13.43 -4.39
C VAL A 133 14.92 12.43 -4.61
N ILE A 134 14.62 11.14 -4.48
CA ILE A 134 15.59 10.07 -4.73
C ILE A 134 15.05 9.13 -5.80
N ILE A 135 15.75 9.08 -6.93
CA ILE A 135 15.45 8.18 -8.04
C ILE A 135 16.43 7.01 -8.03
N GLY A 136 15.93 5.79 -7.87
CA GLY A 136 16.74 4.57 -7.87
C GLY A 136 17.37 4.24 -9.23
N ALA A 137 18.28 3.27 -9.22
CA ALA A 137 18.96 2.80 -10.43
C ALA A 137 17.98 2.22 -11.47
N GLY A 138 18.25 2.46 -12.75
CA GLY A 138 17.45 1.92 -13.86
C GLY A 138 16.01 2.44 -13.97
N CYS A 139 15.64 3.47 -13.20
CA CYS A 139 14.34 4.12 -13.34
C CYS A 139 14.22 4.88 -14.67
N PHE A 140 13.00 4.99 -15.18
CA PHE A 140 12.67 5.85 -16.31
C PHE A 140 11.62 6.88 -15.88
N ILE A 141 11.90 8.16 -16.09
CA ILE A 141 10.98 9.27 -15.81
C ILE A 141 10.67 9.99 -17.12
N GLY A 142 9.44 9.85 -17.59
CA GLY A 142 8.97 10.38 -18.87
C GLY A 142 8.76 11.89 -18.89
N LYS A 143 8.65 12.43 -20.11
CA LYS A 143 8.60 13.87 -20.40
C LYS A 143 7.57 14.62 -19.56
N ASN A 144 7.92 15.84 -19.14
CA ASN A 144 7.05 16.78 -18.41
C ASN A 144 6.49 16.27 -17.06
N SER A 145 6.97 15.14 -16.56
CA SER A 145 6.52 14.60 -15.27
C SER A 145 7.10 15.41 -14.10
N ARG A 146 6.34 15.47 -13.01
CA ARG A 146 6.67 16.27 -11.82
C ARG A 146 6.63 15.37 -10.59
N ILE A 147 7.70 15.40 -9.80
CA ILE A 147 7.84 14.61 -8.57
C ILE A 147 8.10 15.55 -7.40
N GLY A 148 7.20 15.52 -6.41
CA GLY A 148 7.24 16.35 -5.21
C GLY A 148 8.35 15.95 -4.24
N GLN A 149 8.58 16.82 -3.25
CA GLN A 149 9.72 16.73 -2.34
C GLN A 149 9.74 15.43 -1.53
N ASN A 150 10.92 14.98 -1.14
CA ASN A 150 11.16 13.77 -0.33
C ASN A 150 10.61 12.46 -0.92
N THR A 151 10.09 12.46 -2.15
CA THR A 151 9.56 11.27 -2.81
C THR A 151 10.69 10.35 -3.27
N LYS A 152 10.54 9.06 -3.03
CA LYS A 152 11.56 8.03 -3.30
C LYS A 152 11.02 6.98 -4.26
N LEU A 153 11.78 6.72 -5.33
CA LEU A 153 11.55 5.62 -6.24
C LEU A 153 12.67 4.60 -6.04
N TRP A 154 12.32 3.36 -5.72
CA TRP A 154 13.26 2.24 -5.77
C TRP A 154 13.66 1.92 -7.21
N ALA A 155 14.60 0.99 -7.39
CA ALA A 155 15.16 0.68 -8.70
C ALA A 155 14.09 0.20 -9.70
N ASN A 156 14.30 0.50 -10.99
CA ASN A 156 13.48 0.01 -12.10
C ASN A 156 11.99 0.39 -11.99
N VAL A 157 11.67 1.57 -11.47
CA VAL A 157 10.33 2.17 -11.57
C VAL A 157 10.19 2.90 -12.91
N THR A 158 9.05 2.74 -13.57
CA THR A 158 8.74 3.43 -14.83
C THR A 158 7.61 4.42 -14.65
N ILE A 159 7.92 5.71 -14.80
CA ILE A 159 6.95 6.80 -14.84
C ILE A 159 6.84 7.27 -16.30
N TYR A 160 5.63 7.24 -16.86
CA TYR A 160 5.35 7.75 -18.21
C TYR A 160 5.40 9.29 -18.25
N HIS A 161 4.95 9.88 -19.36
CA HIS A 161 4.92 11.33 -19.57
C HIS A 161 3.68 11.99 -18.94
N ASP A 162 3.83 13.26 -18.59
CA ASP A 162 2.82 14.14 -17.98
C ASP A 162 2.22 13.58 -16.67
N ILE A 163 3.03 12.90 -15.85
CA ILE A 163 2.60 12.36 -14.55
C ILE A 163 2.94 13.35 -13.45
N THR A 164 2.00 13.57 -12.53
CA THR A 164 2.21 14.41 -11.34
C THR A 164 2.19 13.52 -10.10
N ILE A 165 3.25 13.59 -9.30
CA ILE A 165 3.41 12.88 -8.02
C ILE A 165 3.66 13.92 -6.93
N GLY A 166 2.93 13.81 -5.82
CA GLY A 166 3.10 14.65 -4.64
C GLY A 166 4.38 14.36 -3.84
N SER A 167 4.35 14.78 -2.59
CA SER A 167 5.47 14.76 -1.66
C SER A 167 5.44 13.55 -0.74
N ASP A 168 6.61 13.15 -0.25
CA ASP A 168 6.76 12.07 0.74
C ASP A 168 6.18 10.73 0.24
N CYS A 169 6.18 10.48 -1.07
CA CYS A 169 5.69 9.25 -1.67
C CYS A 169 6.79 8.19 -1.78
N LEU A 170 6.39 6.91 -1.83
CA LEU A 170 7.31 5.77 -1.98
C LEU A 170 6.83 4.82 -3.07
N PHE A 171 7.71 4.51 -4.02
CA PHE A 171 7.41 3.59 -5.12
C PHE A 171 8.40 2.43 -5.12
N GLN A 172 7.88 1.21 -5.06
CA GLN A 172 8.66 -0.01 -5.08
C GLN A 172 8.98 -0.47 -6.51
N SER A 173 10.01 -1.28 -6.64
CA SER A 173 10.59 -1.70 -7.91
C SER A 173 9.59 -2.35 -8.88
N GLY A 174 9.76 -2.07 -10.17
CA GLY A 174 8.93 -2.65 -11.24
C GLY A 174 7.53 -2.07 -11.34
N SER A 175 7.15 -1.10 -10.50
CA SER A 175 5.89 -0.38 -10.67
C SER A 175 5.91 0.48 -11.94
N VAL A 176 4.74 0.60 -12.58
CA VAL A 176 4.56 1.33 -13.84
C VAL A 176 3.40 2.30 -13.72
N ILE A 177 3.68 3.59 -13.89
CA ILE A 177 2.72 4.67 -13.70
C ILE A 177 2.51 5.43 -15.01
N GLY A 178 1.26 5.47 -15.48
CA GLY A 178 0.84 6.24 -16.64
C GLY A 178 0.90 5.52 -17.99
N ALA A 179 0.89 4.18 -17.98
CA ALA A 179 0.71 3.39 -19.20
C ALA A 179 -0.67 3.64 -19.83
N ASP A 180 -0.83 3.30 -21.12
CA ASP A 180 -2.14 3.38 -21.78
C ASP A 180 -3.11 2.36 -21.19
N GLY A 181 -4.29 2.82 -20.75
CA GLY A 181 -5.40 1.95 -20.41
C GLY A 181 -6.03 1.23 -21.60
N PHE A 182 -7.02 0.37 -21.29
CA PHE A 182 -7.72 -0.48 -22.25
C PHE A 182 -8.78 0.26 -23.11
N GLY A 183 -8.35 1.28 -23.85
CA GLY A 183 -9.21 2.06 -24.74
C GLY A 183 -9.22 1.56 -26.18
N TYR A 184 -10.28 0.85 -26.58
CA TYR A 184 -10.47 0.37 -27.97
C TYR A 184 -11.94 0.50 -28.41
N ALA A 185 -12.16 0.93 -29.65
CA ALA A 185 -13.46 0.83 -30.32
C ALA A 185 -13.50 -0.44 -31.19
N ASN A 186 -14.66 -1.10 -31.28
CA ASN A 186 -14.84 -2.24 -32.20
C ASN A 186 -15.46 -1.75 -33.52
N ASP A 187 -14.78 -2.02 -34.63
CA ASP A 187 -15.31 -1.81 -35.97
C ASP A 187 -15.29 -3.14 -36.72
N GLY A 188 -16.45 -3.78 -36.83
CA GLY A 188 -16.60 -5.06 -37.54
C GLY A 188 -15.70 -6.19 -37.03
N GLY A 189 -15.43 -6.26 -35.71
CA GLY A 189 -14.54 -7.26 -35.11
C GLY A 189 -13.07 -6.84 -35.02
N ARG A 190 -12.68 -5.70 -35.60
CA ARG A 190 -11.34 -5.11 -35.46
C ARG A 190 -11.33 -4.11 -34.29
N TRP A 191 -10.34 -4.24 -33.41
CA TRP A 191 -10.10 -3.26 -32.35
C TRP A 191 -9.27 -2.09 -32.87
N ILE A 192 -9.81 -0.88 -32.75
CA ILE A 192 -9.15 0.38 -33.12
C ILE A 192 -8.71 1.07 -31.83
N LYS A 193 -7.40 1.31 -31.69
CA LYS A 193 -6.81 1.93 -30.51
C LYS A 193 -7.32 3.36 -30.33
N ILE A 194 -7.77 3.67 -29.12
CA ILE A 194 -8.08 5.03 -28.68
C ILE A 194 -6.86 5.56 -27.93
N PRO A 195 -6.19 6.61 -28.42
CA PRO A 195 -5.10 7.26 -27.67
C PRO A 195 -5.57 7.69 -26.27
N GLN A 196 -4.76 7.43 -25.25
CA GLN A 196 -5.04 7.80 -23.87
C GLN A 196 -4.30 9.10 -23.57
N LEU A 197 -5.02 10.22 -23.54
CA LEU A 197 -4.46 11.57 -23.51
C LEU A 197 -4.53 12.22 -22.13
N GLY A 198 -5.33 11.66 -21.22
CA GLY A 198 -5.37 12.05 -19.81
C GLY A 198 -4.10 11.66 -19.08
N ARG A 199 -4.00 11.90 -17.77
CA ARG A 199 -2.76 11.71 -16.99
C ARG A 199 -3.00 10.82 -15.76
N VAL A 200 -1.97 10.67 -14.94
CA VAL A 200 -2.11 10.20 -13.55
C VAL A 200 -1.71 11.34 -12.61
N ILE A 201 -2.53 11.58 -11.60
CA ILE A 201 -2.25 12.53 -10.51
C ILE A 201 -2.21 11.73 -9.20
N ILE A 202 -1.05 11.74 -8.55
CA ILE A 202 -0.82 11.11 -7.25
C ILE A 202 -0.59 12.22 -6.23
N GLY A 203 -1.35 12.18 -5.13
CA GLY A 203 -1.23 13.09 -4.00
C GLY A 203 0.02 12.84 -3.15
N ASP A 204 0.00 13.33 -1.92
CA ASP A 204 1.10 13.23 -0.96
C ASP A 204 1.02 11.95 -0.12
N ARG A 205 2.17 11.46 0.39
CA ARG A 205 2.26 10.33 1.32
C ARG A 205 1.66 9.03 0.76
N VAL A 206 1.74 8.85 -0.55
CA VAL A 206 1.24 7.66 -1.24
C VAL A 206 2.34 6.61 -1.31
N GLU A 207 2.01 5.37 -0.95
CA GLU A 207 2.91 4.22 -1.13
C GLU A 207 2.38 3.27 -2.20
N ILE A 208 3.25 2.90 -3.15
CA ILE A 208 2.94 2.00 -4.26
C ILE A 208 3.91 0.82 -4.27
N GLY A 209 3.33 -0.38 -4.13
CA GLY A 209 4.02 -1.66 -4.08
C GLY A 209 4.63 -2.10 -5.40
N ALA A 210 5.43 -3.15 -5.33
CA ALA A 210 6.22 -3.67 -6.42
C ALA A 210 5.33 -4.25 -7.52
N CYS A 211 5.72 -4.00 -8.78
CA CYS A 211 4.98 -4.45 -9.95
C CYS A 211 3.49 -4.04 -9.98
N THR A 212 3.12 -2.96 -9.30
CA THR A 212 1.79 -2.34 -9.41
C THR A 212 1.74 -1.43 -10.64
N THR A 213 0.63 -1.50 -11.36
CA THR A 213 0.38 -0.79 -12.61
C THR A 213 -0.78 0.19 -12.44
N ILE A 214 -0.54 1.46 -12.79
CA ILE A 214 -1.55 2.52 -12.75
C ILE A 214 -1.66 3.13 -14.14
N ASP A 215 -2.78 2.88 -14.81
CA ASP A 215 -3.02 3.40 -16.15
C ASP A 215 -3.34 4.91 -16.12
N ARG A 216 -2.87 5.64 -17.13
CA ARG A 216 -3.31 7.03 -17.35
C ARG A 216 -4.78 7.06 -17.76
N GLY A 217 -5.46 8.16 -17.46
CA GLY A 217 -6.85 8.33 -17.91
C GLY A 217 -6.97 8.57 -19.41
N ALA A 218 -8.16 8.31 -19.97
CA ALA A 218 -8.39 8.43 -21.40
C ALA A 218 -8.37 9.89 -21.89
N LEU A 219 -9.04 10.79 -21.18
CA LEU A 219 -9.07 12.23 -21.45
C LEU A 219 -8.85 13.00 -20.14
N ASP A 220 -9.66 12.67 -19.13
CA ASP A 220 -9.44 13.08 -17.75
C ASP A 220 -8.39 12.20 -17.08
N ASN A 221 -8.13 12.42 -15.79
CA ASN A 221 -7.02 11.79 -15.07
C ASN A 221 -7.47 10.55 -14.29
N THR A 222 -6.53 9.63 -14.08
CA THR A 222 -6.56 8.69 -12.95
C THR A 222 -6.04 9.44 -11.71
N ILE A 223 -6.72 9.32 -10.58
CA ILE A 223 -6.43 10.10 -9.37
C ILE A 223 -6.19 9.17 -8.18
N ILE A 224 -5.05 9.32 -7.53
CA ILE A 224 -4.70 8.64 -6.29
C ILE A 224 -4.54 9.71 -5.22
N SER A 225 -5.48 9.78 -4.28
CA SER A 225 -5.48 10.81 -3.24
C SER A 225 -4.40 10.58 -2.18
N ASP A 226 -4.19 11.57 -1.34
CA ASP A 226 -3.21 11.54 -0.26
C ASP A 226 -3.35 10.31 0.66
N GLY A 227 -2.21 9.80 1.13
CA GLY A 227 -2.15 8.72 2.12
C GLY A 227 -2.64 7.36 1.63
N VAL A 228 -2.95 7.21 0.35
CA VAL A 228 -3.33 5.92 -0.23
C VAL A 228 -2.14 4.98 -0.22
N ILE A 229 -2.39 3.72 0.15
CA ILE A 229 -1.39 2.65 0.09
C ILE A 229 -1.88 1.53 -0.83
N LEU A 230 -1.10 1.25 -1.87
CA LEU A 230 -1.32 0.16 -2.82
C LEU A 230 -0.23 -0.88 -2.61
N ASP A 231 -0.59 -2.10 -2.25
CA ASP A 231 0.34 -3.22 -2.15
C ASP A 231 0.74 -3.73 -3.55
N ASN A 232 1.59 -4.76 -3.59
CA ASN A 232 2.20 -5.31 -4.79
C ASN A 232 1.17 -5.86 -5.79
N GLN A 233 1.52 -5.78 -7.07
CA GLN A 233 0.76 -6.40 -8.18
C GLN A 233 -0.71 -5.96 -8.24
N CYS A 234 -1.02 -4.75 -7.81
CA CYS A 234 -2.33 -4.16 -8.06
C CYS A 234 -2.44 -3.66 -9.51
N GLN A 235 -3.63 -3.74 -10.10
CA GLN A 235 -3.96 -3.07 -11.36
C GLN A 235 -4.97 -1.96 -11.07
N VAL A 236 -4.62 -0.73 -11.45
CA VAL A 236 -5.52 0.41 -11.44
C VAL A 236 -5.82 0.82 -12.87
N GLY A 237 -7.04 0.56 -13.33
CA GLY A 237 -7.49 0.93 -14.67
C GLY A 237 -7.57 2.44 -14.91
N HIS A 238 -7.74 2.83 -16.17
CA HIS A 238 -7.84 4.23 -16.56
C HIS A 238 -9.02 4.94 -15.88
N ASN A 239 -8.84 6.21 -15.52
CA ASN A 239 -9.85 7.07 -14.88
C ASN A 239 -10.35 6.58 -13.52
N VAL A 240 -9.63 5.68 -12.86
CA VAL A 240 -9.95 5.31 -11.48
C VAL A 240 -9.61 6.47 -10.55
N GLU A 241 -10.48 6.71 -9.58
CA GLU A 241 -10.26 7.66 -8.49
C GLU A 241 -10.23 6.90 -7.16
N ILE A 242 -9.16 7.06 -6.38
CA ILE A 242 -8.99 6.43 -5.07
C ILE A 242 -8.93 7.52 -4.00
N GLY A 243 -9.87 7.46 -3.05
CA GLY A 243 -10.03 8.41 -1.97
C GLY A 243 -8.95 8.28 -0.89
N GLU A 244 -8.78 9.37 -0.16
CA GLU A 244 -7.75 9.57 0.86
C GLU A 244 -7.67 8.44 1.90
N ASN A 245 -6.45 8.05 2.28
CA ASN A 245 -6.16 7.05 3.30
C ASN A 245 -6.81 5.67 3.07
N THR A 246 -7.13 5.34 1.82
CA THR A 246 -7.61 4.01 1.43
C THR A 246 -6.44 3.05 1.24
N ALA A 247 -6.59 1.83 1.76
CA ALA A 247 -5.59 0.77 1.69
C ALA A 247 -6.05 -0.38 0.78
N ILE A 248 -5.20 -0.79 -0.17
CA ILE A 248 -5.49 -1.84 -1.13
C ILE A 248 -4.41 -2.91 -1.07
N SER A 249 -4.80 -4.13 -0.68
CA SER A 249 -3.89 -5.28 -0.56
C SER A 249 -3.58 -5.92 -1.91
N GLY A 250 -2.51 -6.72 -1.95
CA GLY A 250 -1.87 -7.15 -3.19
C GLY A 250 -2.76 -7.97 -4.12
N GLY A 251 -2.45 -7.90 -5.42
CA GLY A 251 -3.16 -8.62 -6.47
C GLY A 251 -4.59 -8.13 -6.72
N THR A 252 -4.97 -6.96 -6.20
CA THR A 252 -6.31 -6.39 -6.41
C THR A 252 -6.42 -5.76 -7.80
N LEU A 253 -7.55 -6.00 -8.46
CA LEU A 253 -7.84 -5.50 -9.81
C LEU A 253 -8.99 -4.50 -9.79
N LEU A 254 -8.72 -3.25 -10.16
CA LEU A 254 -9.70 -2.17 -10.28
C LEU A 254 -9.93 -1.87 -11.77
N ALA A 255 -11.15 -2.11 -12.25
CA ALA A 255 -11.51 -1.76 -13.61
C ALA A 255 -11.73 -0.24 -13.78
N GLY A 256 -11.65 0.23 -15.03
CA GLY A 256 -11.64 1.65 -15.36
C GLY A 256 -12.87 2.43 -14.89
N SER A 257 -12.69 3.72 -14.60
CA SER A 257 -13.73 4.64 -14.12
C SER A 257 -14.41 4.24 -12.80
N LEU A 258 -13.77 3.41 -11.97
CA LEU A 258 -14.18 3.18 -10.58
C LEU A 258 -13.86 4.41 -9.74
N LYS A 259 -14.79 4.82 -8.86
CA LYS A 259 -14.49 5.75 -7.77
C LYS A 259 -14.59 5.03 -6.44
N LEU A 260 -13.47 4.96 -5.74
CA LEU A 260 -13.37 4.38 -4.41
C LEU A 260 -13.24 5.51 -3.38
N GLY A 261 -14.12 5.50 -2.38
CA GLY A 261 -14.14 6.49 -1.31
C GLY A 261 -12.91 6.48 -0.40
N LYS A 262 -12.97 7.30 0.64
CA LYS A 262 -11.92 7.48 1.64
C LYS A 262 -11.93 6.35 2.67
N GLN A 263 -10.78 6.10 3.30
CA GLN A 263 -10.63 5.20 4.45
C GLN A 263 -11.22 3.80 4.19
N CYS A 264 -11.15 3.33 2.95
CA CYS A 264 -11.58 1.99 2.60
C CYS A 264 -10.43 0.99 2.82
N MET A 265 -10.75 -0.27 3.07
CA MET A 265 -9.78 -1.37 3.09
C MET A 265 -10.21 -2.45 2.09
N ILE A 266 -9.40 -2.66 1.07
CA ILE A 266 -9.65 -3.65 0.02
C ILE A 266 -8.73 -4.84 0.22
N GLY A 267 -9.31 -5.98 0.58
CA GLY A 267 -8.59 -7.23 0.81
C GLY A 267 -7.99 -7.81 -0.47
N GLY A 268 -6.87 -8.52 -0.31
CA GLY A 268 -6.04 -8.95 -1.43
C GLY A 268 -6.75 -9.88 -2.42
N GLY A 269 -6.36 -9.80 -3.68
CA GLY A 269 -6.95 -10.58 -4.78
C GLY A 269 -8.41 -10.24 -5.08
N SER A 270 -8.92 -9.11 -4.58
CA SER A 270 -10.29 -8.67 -4.91
C SER A 270 -10.36 -8.16 -6.36
N VAL A 271 -11.53 -8.32 -6.97
CA VAL A 271 -11.80 -7.84 -8.32
C VAL A 271 -12.99 -6.90 -8.25
N ILE A 272 -12.78 -5.65 -8.67
CA ILE A 272 -13.75 -4.56 -8.54
C ILE A 272 -14.11 -4.04 -9.93
N ASN A 273 -15.40 -4.07 -10.26
CA ASN A 273 -15.91 -3.64 -11.55
C ASN A 273 -15.76 -2.13 -11.78
N GLY A 274 -15.79 -1.72 -13.04
CA GLY A 274 -15.62 -0.32 -13.44
C GLY A 274 -16.92 0.46 -13.44
N HIS A 275 -16.85 1.76 -13.76
CA HIS A 275 -18.01 2.65 -13.91
C HIS A 275 -19.00 2.60 -12.74
N MET A 276 -18.47 2.53 -11.52
CA MET A 276 -19.28 2.50 -10.31
C MET A 276 -18.59 3.24 -9.17
N GLU A 277 -19.33 3.48 -8.10
CA GLU A 277 -18.85 4.17 -6.91
C GLU A 277 -18.95 3.26 -5.68
N ILE A 278 -17.94 3.31 -4.82
CA ILE A 278 -17.90 2.69 -3.50
C ILE A 278 -17.72 3.82 -2.49
N THR A 279 -18.66 3.95 -1.55
CA THR A 279 -18.66 5.00 -0.53
C THR A 279 -17.50 4.85 0.46
N ASP A 280 -17.28 5.86 1.29
CA ASP A 280 -16.25 5.90 2.32
C ASP A 280 -16.44 4.78 3.37
N ASN A 281 -15.34 4.41 4.05
CA ASN A 281 -15.34 3.45 5.17
C ASN A 281 -15.88 2.06 4.81
N VAL A 282 -15.65 1.62 3.57
CA VAL A 282 -15.99 0.26 3.11
C VAL A 282 -14.79 -0.67 3.27
N ASN A 283 -15.06 -1.83 3.88
CA ASN A 283 -14.11 -2.92 4.02
C ASN A 283 -14.55 -4.09 3.14
N ILE A 284 -13.69 -4.51 2.22
CA ILE A 284 -13.93 -5.66 1.34
C ILE A 284 -12.97 -6.77 1.73
N THR A 285 -13.47 -7.95 2.08
CA THR A 285 -12.61 -9.08 2.46
C THR A 285 -11.86 -9.64 1.24
N GLY A 286 -10.76 -10.37 1.47
CA GLY A 286 -9.95 -10.94 0.40
C GLY A 286 -10.73 -11.80 -0.59
N MET A 287 -10.27 -11.79 -1.84
CA MET A 287 -10.87 -12.49 -2.98
C MET A 287 -12.35 -12.15 -3.24
N SER A 288 -12.79 -10.94 -2.89
CA SER A 288 -14.17 -10.53 -3.15
C SER A 288 -14.36 -10.06 -4.59
N MET A 289 -15.48 -10.42 -5.20
CA MET A 289 -15.90 -9.96 -6.52
C MET A 289 -16.99 -8.88 -6.37
N VAL A 290 -16.62 -7.61 -6.56
CA VAL A 290 -17.53 -6.46 -6.40
C VAL A 290 -18.08 -6.05 -7.75
N MET A 291 -19.35 -6.41 -7.99
CA MET A 291 -20.01 -6.24 -9.30
C MET A 291 -21.00 -5.08 -9.37
N ARG A 292 -21.27 -4.41 -8.24
CA ARG A 292 -22.27 -3.35 -8.11
C ARG A 292 -21.74 -2.24 -7.19
N PRO A 293 -22.28 -1.01 -7.32
CA PRO A 293 -21.98 0.07 -6.39
C PRO A 293 -22.24 -0.33 -4.93
N ILE A 294 -21.48 0.27 -4.01
CA ILE A 294 -21.66 0.11 -2.56
C ILE A 294 -21.94 1.49 -1.97
N ASP A 295 -23.18 1.72 -1.56
CA ASP A 295 -23.68 3.00 -1.04
C ASP A 295 -23.66 3.11 0.49
N LYS A 296 -23.26 2.04 1.18
CA LYS A 296 -23.22 1.96 2.64
C LYS A 296 -21.85 1.53 3.12
N ALA A 297 -21.33 2.24 4.12
CA ALA A 297 -20.15 1.83 4.85
C ALA A 297 -20.39 0.47 5.54
N GLY A 298 -19.34 -0.33 5.69
CA GLY A 298 -19.45 -1.64 6.33
C GLY A 298 -18.49 -2.68 5.75
N LEU A 299 -18.66 -3.92 6.21
CA LEU A 299 -17.87 -5.08 5.78
C LEU A 299 -18.63 -5.89 4.72
N TYR A 300 -17.98 -6.14 3.59
CA TYR A 300 -18.50 -6.87 2.45
C TYR A 300 -17.61 -8.06 2.12
N SER A 301 -18.23 -9.17 1.71
CA SER A 301 -17.55 -10.43 1.41
C SER A 301 -18.22 -11.15 0.25
N SER A 302 -17.44 -11.95 -0.47
CA SER A 302 -17.97 -12.90 -1.44
C SER A 302 -17.13 -14.18 -1.48
N GLY A 303 -17.63 -15.20 -2.18
CA GLY A 303 -16.90 -16.44 -2.40
C GLY A 303 -17.27 -17.55 -1.43
N ILE A 304 -16.88 -18.78 -1.79
CA ILE A 304 -17.06 -19.98 -0.98
C ILE A 304 -15.67 -20.38 -0.46
N PRO A 305 -15.47 -20.50 0.87
CA PRO A 305 -14.18 -20.90 1.43
C PRO A 305 -13.69 -22.26 0.94
N ALA A 306 -12.39 -22.51 1.11
CA ALA A 306 -11.78 -23.79 0.79
C ALA A 306 -12.44 -24.95 1.58
N GLN A 307 -12.59 -26.09 0.91
CA GLN A 307 -13.15 -27.31 1.47
C GLN A 307 -12.35 -28.51 0.98
N ALA A 308 -12.46 -29.65 1.67
CA ALA A 308 -11.90 -30.90 1.17
C ALA A 308 -12.48 -31.23 -0.21
N ASN A 309 -11.64 -31.65 -1.16
CA ASN A 309 -12.00 -31.71 -2.58
C ASN A 309 -13.30 -32.50 -2.87
N ARG A 310 -13.50 -33.62 -2.18
CA ARG A 310 -14.70 -34.45 -2.32
C ARG A 310 -15.97 -33.69 -1.93
N GLU A 311 -15.91 -32.91 -0.86
CA GLU A 311 -17.02 -32.10 -0.37
C GLU A 311 -17.27 -30.94 -1.31
N TRP A 312 -16.22 -30.23 -1.72
CA TRP A 312 -16.28 -29.12 -2.67
C TRP A 312 -16.96 -29.54 -3.99
N ARG A 313 -16.55 -30.67 -4.59
CA ARG A 313 -17.17 -31.19 -5.83
C ARG A 313 -18.66 -31.46 -5.65
N ARG A 314 -19.04 -32.06 -4.52
CA ARG A 314 -20.44 -32.37 -4.22
C ARG A 314 -21.26 -31.10 -4.02
N GLN A 315 -20.73 -30.10 -3.32
CA GLN A 315 -21.42 -28.83 -3.08
C GLN A 315 -21.56 -28.02 -4.37
N THR A 316 -20.48 -27.90 -5.15
CA THR A 316 -20.48 -27.18 -6.44
C THR A 316 -21.52 -27.75 -7.39
N ALA A 317 -21.61 -29.08 -7.51
CA ALA A 317 -22.64 -29.73 -8.34
C ALA A 317 -24.08 -29.41 -7.92
N ARG A 318 -24.32 -29.12 -6.63
CA ARG A 318 -25.64 -28.72 -6.11
C ARG A 318 -25.93 -27.24 -6.39
N VAL A 319 -24.94 -26.37 -6.22
CA VAL A 319 -25.07 -24.93 -6.55
C VAL A 319 -25.46 -24.76 -8.02
N MET A 320 -24.85 -25.51 -8.93
CA MET A 320 -25.21 -25.50 -10.36
C MET A 320 -26.64 -25.96 -10.66
N LYS A 321 -27.32 -26.61 -9.70
CA LYS A 321 -28.71 -27.10 -9.81
C LYS A 321 -29.68 -26.35 -8.89
N ILE A 322 -29.29 -25.18 -8.37
CA ILE A 322 -30.08 -24.46 -7.37
C ILE A 322 -31.45 -24.03 -7.91
N ASP A 323 -31.55 -23.68 -9.19
CA ASP A 323 -32.81 -23.33 -9.85
C ASP A 323 -33.76 -24.55 -9.97
N ASP A 324 -33.25 -25.71 -10.36
CA ASP A 324 -34.04 -26.95 -10.39
C ASP A 324 -34.53 -27.34 -8.99
N MET A 325 -33.69 -27.16 -7.97
CA MET A 325 -34.06 -27.37 -6.58
C MET A 325 -35.17 -26.41 -6.15
N HIS A 326 -35.07 -25.12 -6.48
CA HIS A 326 -36.08 -24.11 -6.18
C HIS A 326 -37.42 -24.45 -6.85
N LYS A 327 -37.43 -24.78 -8.15
CA LYS A 327 -38.65 -25.18 -8.88
C LYS A 327 -39.33 -26.41 -8.26
N ARG A 328 -38.55 -27.40 -7.82
CA ARG A 328 -39.08 -28.59 -7.15
C ARG A 328 -39.69 -28.25 -5.80
N LEU A 329 -39.04 -27.38 -5.01
CA LEU A 329 -39.55 -26.93 -3.72
C LEU A 329 -40.87 -26.16 -3.89
N SER A 330 -40.94 -25.19 -4.82
CA SER A 330 -42.17 -24.44 -5.06
C SER A 330 -43.34 -25.30 -5.54
N LYS A 331 -43.09 -26.36 -6.32
CA LYS A 331 -44.13 -27.33 -6.71
C LYS A 331 -44.65 -28.11 -5.50
N LEU A 332 -43.77 -28.52 -4.59
CA LEU A 332 -44.15 -29.23 -3.37
C LEU A 332 -44.97 -28.32 -2.42
N GLU A 333 -44.62 -27.04 -2.31
CA GLU A 333 -45.35 -26.07 -1.48
C GLU A 333 -46.74 -25.74 -2.03
N LYS A 334 -46.91 -25.70 -3.36
CA LYS A 334 -48.23 -25.50 -4.01
C LYS A 334 -49.15 -26.72 -3.99
N ALA A 335 -48.58 -27.90 -3.73
CA ALA A 335 -49.34 -29.15 -3.66
C ALA A 335 -49.87 -29.45 -2.24
N LYS A 336 -49.53 -28.60 -1.26
CA LYS A 336 -50.15 -28.56 0.07
C LYS A 336 -51.28 -27.54 0.08
#